data_AF-A0A1D3DYV6-F1
#
_entry.id   AF-A0A1D3DYV6-F1
#
_cell.length_a   1.000
_cell.length_b   1.000
_cell.length_c   1.000
_cell.angle_alpha   90.00
_cell.angle_beta   90.00
_cell.angle_gamma   90.00
#
_symmetry.space_group_name_H-M   'P 1'
#
loop_
_entity.id
_entity.type
_entity.pdbx_description
1 polymer ?
#
loop_
_entity_poly.entity_id
_entity_poly.type
_entity_poly.pdbx_seq_one_letter_code
_entity_poly.pdbx_strand_id
1 'polypeptide(L)'
;MLIRRGWRQLTTAGRVRVAEGRLTLLNSRGSEIDSAPLSEVRVVEPWYVPRGVVRAVLGGTAYVLRLAPSRARDVAEAAHRARG
;
A
#
# COMPACT_ATOMS: atom_id res chain seq x y z
N MET A 1 2.16 -8.36 -5.85
CA MET A 1 2.69 -7.54 -4.72
C MET A 1 2.41 -8.28 -3.45
N LEU A 2 3.36 -8.28 -2.52
CA LEU A 2 3.22 -8.94 -1.22
C LEU A 2 2.68 -7.93 -0.21
N ILE A 3 1.58 -8.27 0.47
CA ILE A 3 0.94 -7.49 1.53
C ILE A 3 1.18 -8.20 2.85
N ARG A 4 1.81 -7.49 3.78
CA ARG A 4 2.02 -7.93 5.16
C ARG A 4 1.34 -6.97 6.12
N ARG A 5 0.84 -7.49 7.23
CA ARG A 5 0.37 -6.70 8.38
C ARG A 5 1.34 -6.99 9.53
N GLY A 6 2.25 -6.05 9.79
CA GLY A 6 3.39 -6.28 10.68
C GLY A 6 4.22 -7.50 10.25
N TRP A 7 4.35 -8.49 11.13
CA TRP A 7 5.09 -9.73 10.87
C TRP A 7 4.30 -10.73 10.03
N ARG A 8 2.96 -10.65 10.02
CA ARG A 8 2.07 -11.61 9.37
C ARG A 8 1.95 -11.32 7.87
N GLN A 9 2.25 -12.30 7.04
CA GLN A 9 2.01 -12.24 5.60
C GLN A 9 0.52 -12.51 5.32
N LEU A 10 -0.15 -11.59 4.61
CA LEU A 10 -1.58 -11.73 4.26
C LEU A 10 -1.76 -12.27 2.85
N THR A 11 -1.00 -11.73 1.88
CA THR A 11 -1.04 -12.22 0.49
C THR A 11 0.28 -11.91 -0.21
N THR A 12 0.67 -12.76 -1.16
CA THR A 12 1.86 -12.58 -2.01
C THR A 12 1.53 -11.96 -3.38
N ALA A 13 0.26 -11.93 -3.75
CA ALA A 13 -0.22 -11.44 -5.02
C ALA A 13 -1.35 -10.41 -4.87
N GLY A 14 -1.30 -9.60 -3.82
CA GLY A 14 -2.21 -8.48 -3.62
C GLY A 14 -2.04 -7.39 -4.67
N ARG A 15 -3.05 -6.51 -4.75
CA ARG A 15 -3.13 -5.35 -5.63
C ARG A 15 -3.60 -4.13 -4.82
N VAL A 16 -3.18 -2.94 -5.23
CA VAL A 16 -3.72 -1.68 -4.70
C VAL A 16 -4.56 -1.06 -5.78
N ARG A 17 -5.77 -0.63 -5.42
CA ARG A 17 -6.62 0.19 -6.28
C ARG A 17 -6.83 1.53 -5.59
N VAL A 18 -6.55 2.61 -6.30
CA VAL A 18 -6.91 3.96 -5.87
C VAL A 18 -8.03 4.42 -6.79
N ALA A 19 -9.20 4.69 -6.23
CA ALA A 19 -10.37 5.14 -6.98
C ALA A 19 -11.21 6.06 -6.08
N GLU A 20 -11.80 7.12 -6.66
CA GLU A 20 -12.74 8.01 -5.96
C GLU A 20 -12.19 8.54 -4.61
N GLY A 21 -10.90 8.89 -4.56
CA GLY A 21 -10.30 9.38 -3.32
C GLY A 21 -10.14 8.32 -2.21
N ARG A 22 -10.31 7.03 -2.50
CA ARG A 22 -10.12 5.90 -1.57
C ARG A 22 -9.04 4.95 -2.08
N LEU A 23 -8.29 4.39 -1.15
CA LEU A 23 -7.32 3.32 -1.39
C LEU A 23 -7.90 2.00 -0.90
N THR A 24 -8.02 1.04 -1.80
CA THR A 24 -8.47 -0.32 -1.53
C THR A 24 -7.33 -1.31 -1.76
N LEU A 25 -7.01 -2.07 -0.72
CA LEU A 25 -6.14 -3.24 -0.81
C LEU A 25 -6.96 -4.43 -1.25
N LEU A 26 -6.53 -5.05 -2.34
CA LEU A 26 -7.16 -6.23 -2.91
C LEU A 26 -6.20 -7.42 -2.80
N ASN A 27 -6.76 -8.61 -2.64
CA ASN A 27 -6.00 -9.84 -2.80
C ASN A 27 -5.79 -10.16 -4.30
N SER A 28 -5.15 -11.29 -4.60
CA SER A 28 -4.93 -11.74 -5.98
C SER A 28 -6.23 -11.96 -6.76
N ARG A 29 -7.26 -12.47 -6.08
CA ARG A 29 -8.59 -12.71 -6.64
C ARG A 29 -9.41 -11.43 -6.85
N GLY A 30 -8.89 -10.27 -6.43
CA GLY A 30 -9.61 -9.00 -6.52
C GLY A 30 -10.64 -8.80 -5.40
N SER A 31 -10.63 -9.64 -4.35
CA SER A 31 -11.44 -9.38 -3.17
C SER A 31 -10.77 -8.33 -2.29
N GLU A 32 -11.59 -7.47 -1.70
CA GLU A 32 -11.15 -6.48 -0.73
C GLU A 32 -10.55 -7.14 0.51
N ILE A 33 -9.33 -6.71 0.85
CA ILE A 33 -8.68 -7.03 2.12
C ILE A 33 -9.03 -5.92 3.11
N ASP A 34 -8.83 -4.67 2.68
CA ASP A 34 -9.06 -3.48 3.50
C ASP A 34 -9.23 -2.25 2.59
N SER A 35 -9.93 -1.24 3.03
CA SER A 35 -10.10 0.03 2.31
C SER A 35 -10.16 1.22 3.24
N ALA A 36 -9.52 2.32 2.84
CA ALA A 36 -9.52 3.57 3.59
C ALA A 36 -9.57 4.78 2.65
N PRO A 37 -10.20 5.89 3.07
CA PRO A 37 -10.12 7.15 2.33
C PRO A 37 -8.69 7.66 2.29
N LEU A 38 -8.25 8.22 1.15
CA LEU A 38 -6.89 8.72 0.95
C LEU A 38 -6.50 9.78 1.99
N SER A 39 -7.47 10.54 2.50
CA SER A 39 -7.29 11.48 3.60
C SER A 39 -6.77 10.83 4.89
N GLU A 40 -7.10 9.56 5.12
CA GLU A 40 -6.64 8.76 6.26
C GLU A 40 -5.49 7.80 5.91
N VAL A 41 -5.18 7.68 4.63
CA VAL A 41 -4.10 6.82 4.15
C VAL A 41 -2.76 7.54 4.33
N ARG A 42 -1.90 7.01 5.20
CA ARG A 42 -0.51 7.47 5.29
C ARG A 42 0.42 6.48 4.63
N VAL A 43 0.99 6.87 3.51
CA VAL A 43 2.08 6.12 2.90
C VAL A 43 3.40 6.73 3.32
N VAL A 44 4.31 5.86 3.73
CA VAL A 44 5.69 6.18 4.08
C VAL A 44 6.60 5.20 3.37
N GLU A 45 7.68 5.70 2.79
CA GLU A 45 8.79 4.88 2.31
C GLU A 45 9.93 5.03 3.33
N PRO A 46 10.09 4.07 4.27
CA PRO A 46 11.13 4.16 5.28
C PRO A 46 12.53 4.05 4.64
N TRP A 47 13.47 4.87 5.09
CA TRP A 47 14.86 4.83 4.62
C TRP A 47 15.58 3.50 4.93
N TYR A 48 15.11 2.76 5.95
CA TYR A 48 15.68 1.49 6.39
C TYR A 48 15.11 0.25 5.68
N VAL A 49 14.08 0.42 4.82
CA VAL A 49 13.57 -0.71 4.02
C VAL A 49 14.20 -0.71 2.63
N PRO A 50 14.43 -1.90 2.02
CA PRO A 50 14.91 -1.98 0.66
C PRO A 50 14.01 -1.21 -0.32
N ARG A 51 14.62 -0.60 -1.34
CA ARG A 51 13.88 -0.04 -2.48
C ARG A 51 12.88 -1.06 -3.02
N GLY A 52 11.63 -0.65 -3.21
CA GLY A 52 10.54 -1.58 -3.54
C GLY A 52 9.63 -1.96 -2.37
N VAL A 53 9.92 -1.47 -1.15
CA VAL A 53 9.09 -1.68 0.04
C VAL A 53 8.44 -0.37 0.44
N VAL A 54 7.11 -0.38 0.51
CA VAL A 54 6.28 0.77 0.88
C VAL A 54 5.45 0.42 2.09
N ARG A 55 5.38 1.30 3.09
CA ARG A 55 4.51 1.13 4.25
C ARG A 55 3.27 2.01 4.08
N ALA A 56 2.10 1.39 4.00
CA ALA A 56 0.82 2.07 3.88
C ALA A 56 0.02 1.88 5.18
N VAL A 57 -0.38 2.97 5.83
CA VAL A 57 -1.25 2.96 6.99
C VAL A 57 -2.65 3.33 6.52
N LEU A 58 -3.59 2.40 6.59
CA LEU A 58 -4.99 2.58 6.21
C LEU A 58 -5.82 2.61 7.50
N GLY A 59 -6.52 3.71 7.79
CA GLY A 59 -7.40 3.80 8.96
C GLY A 59 -6.74 3.39 10.29
N GLY A 60 -5.45 3.69 10.44
CA GLY A 60 -4.63 3.28 11.61
C GLY A 60 -3.98 1.89 11.53
N THR A 61 -4.33 1.05 10.54
CA THR A 61 -3.68 -0.23 10.32
C THR A 61 -2.49 -0.11 9.38
N ALA A 62 -1.30 -0.46 9.87
CA ALA A 62 -0.08 -0.46 9.07
C ALA A 62 0.11 -1.75 8.25
N TYR A 63 0.23 -1.57 6.94
CA TYR A 63 0.55 -2.59 5.96
C TYR A 63 1.94 -2.34 5.36
N VAL A 64 2.69 -3.41 5.16
CA VAL A 64 3.95 -3.38 4.43
C VAL A 64 3.71 -4.03 3.07
N LEU A 65 3.88 -3.24 2.02
CA LEU A 65 3.73 -3.61 0.63
C LEU A 65 5.12 -3.83 0.04
N ARG A 66 5.41 -5.04 -0.40
CA ARG A 66 6.63 -5.35 -1.15
C ARG A 66 6.26 -5.55 -2.61
N LEU A 67 6.75 -4.68 -3.47
CA LEU A 67 6.46 -4.65 -4.89
C LEU A 67 7.75 -4.42 -5.69
N ALA A 68 7.68 -4.64 -7.00
CA ALA A 68 8.81 -4.34 -7.87
C ALA A 68 9.17 -2.85 -7.75
N PRO A 69 10.46 -2.47 -7.87
CA PRO A 69 10.92 -1.10 -7.64
C PRO A 69 10.18 -0.03 -8.45
N SER A 70 9.84 -0.33 -9.71
CA SER A 70 9.06 0.54 -10.59
C SER A 70 7.66 0.83 -10.02
N ARG A 71 6.97 -0.24 -9.60
CA ARG A 71 5.62 -0.17 -9.04
C ARG A 71 5.60 0.48 -7.65
N ALA A 72 6.66 0.32 -6.86
CA ALA A 72 6.81 0.98 -5.56
C ALA A 72 6.87 2.49 -5.72
N ARG A 73 7.62 2.95 -6.72
CA ARG A 73 7.71 4.37 -7.06
C ARG A 73 6.36 4.93 -7.49
N ASP A 74 5.59 4.23 -8.33
CA ASP A 74 4.24 4.67 -8.71
C ASP A 74 3.32 4.85 -7.49
N VAL A 75 3.36 3.93 -6.52
CA VAL A 75 2.54 3.99 -5.31
C VAL A 75 3.04 5.09 -4.36
N ALA A 76 4.36 5.23 -4.21
CA ALA A 76 4.96 6.29 -3.42
C ALA A 76 4.68 7.67 -4.03
N GLU A 77 4.74 7.79 -5.36
CA GLU A 77 4.45 9.02 -6.11
C GLU A 77 2.96 9.35 -6.08
N ALA A 78 2.07 8.36 -6.26
CA ALA A 78 0.64 8.56 -6.11
C ALA A 78 0.28 9.04 -4.69
N ALA A 79 0.97 8.53 -3.68
CA ALA A 79 0.77 8.97 -2.30
C ALA A 79 1.42 10.33 -2.01
N HIS A 80 2.54 10.65 -2.65
CA HIS A 80 3.14 11.98 -2.58
C HIS A 80 2.25 13.02 -3.27
N ARG A 81 1.65 12.68 -4.42
CA ARG A 81 0.62 13.49 -5.08
C ARG A 81 -0.62 13.68 -4.22
N ALA A 82 -1.01 12.69 -3.42
CA ALA A 82 -2.11 12.83 -2.47
C ALA A 82 -1.78 13.74 -1.27
N ARG A 83 -0.53 14.20 -1.10
CA ARG A 83 -0.13 15.19 -0.09
C ARG A 83 -0.11 16.64 -0.58
N GLY A 84 -0.15 16.88 -1.89
CA GLY A 84 -0.15 18.21 -2.50
C GLY A 84 -1.56 18.59 -2.96
#